data_AF-A0A1J5E2U7-F1
#
_entry.id   AF-A0A1J5E2U7-F1
#
_cell.length_a   1.000
_cell.length_b   1.000
_cell.length_c   1.000
_cell.angle_alpha   90.00
_cell.angle_beta   90.00
_cell.angle_gamma   90.00
#
_symmetry.space_group_name_H-M   'P 1'
#
loop_
_entity.id
_entity.type
_entity.pdbx_description
1 polymer ?
#
loop_
_entity_poly.entity_id
_entity_poly.type
_entity_poly.pdbx_seq_one_letter_code
_entity_poly.pdbx_strand_id
1 'polypeptide(L)'
;MEKFKAKLILCDGSNLRISETWIDKSLVAYSYYWLDEDYNQIIGWDNAPHHQELDNYPHHKHIKIKKMVIPSYEVKLEDTLSFLKRYFEIV
;
A
#
# COMPACT_ATOMS: atom_id res chain seq x y z
N MET A 1 -3.49 -14.49 -16.02
CA MET A 1 -3.60 -13.19 -15.31
C MET A 1 -4.70 -13.31 -14.29
N GLU A 2 -4.34 -13.23 -13.02
CA GLU A 2 -5.26 -13.30 -11.89
C GLU A 2 -5.33 -11.92 -11.24
N LYS A 3 -6.53 -11.53 -10.78
CA LYS A 3 -6.74 -10.26 -10.07
C LYS A 3 -7.34 -10.55 -8.71
N PHE A 4 -6.76 -9.96 -7.68
CA PHE A 4 -7.26 -10.03 -6.33
C PHE A 4 -7.62 -8.62 -5.86
N LYS A 5 -8.79 -8.48 -5.23
CA LYS A 5 -9.22 -7.22 -4.62
C LYS A 5 -9.91 -7.50 -3.30
N ALA A 6 -9.60 -6.68 -2.30
CA ALA A 6 -10.23 -6.77 -0.99
C ALA A 6 -10.34 -5.40 -0.31
N LYS A 7 -11.24 -5.31 0.66
CA LYS A 7 -11.31 -4.21 1.63
C LYS A 7 -11.20 -4.82 3.01
N LEU A 8 -10.26 -4.34 3.82
CA LEU A 8 -10.19 -4.66 5.24
C LEU A 8 -10.67 -3.44 6.03
N ILE A 9 -11.50 -3.68 7.03
CA ILE A 9 -11.81 -2.69 8.08
C ILE A 9 -10.91 -3.04 9.25
N LEU A 10 -10.15 -2.06 9.74
CA LEU A 10 -9.21 -2.22 10.83
C LEU A 10 -9.90 -1.89 12.17
N CYS A 11 -9.24 -2.22 13.29
CA CYS A 11 -9.84 -2.10 14.63
C CYS A 11 -10.17 -0.65 15.04
N ASP A 12 -9.49 0.33 14.45
CA ASP A 12 -9.72 1.77 14.65
C ASP A 12 -10.77 2.34 13.68
N GLY A 13 -11.48 1.50 12.91
CA GLY A 13 -12.47 1.94 11.91
C GLY A 13 -11.86 2.37 10.58
N SER A 14 -10.54 2.62 10.52
CA SER A 14 -9.83 2.89 9.27
C SER A 14 -9.91 1.68 8.33
N ASN A 15 -9.58 1.87 7.04
CA ASN A 15 -9.71 0.79 6.05
C ASN A 15 -8.51 0.68 5.10
N LEU A 16 -8.14 -0.57 4.79
CA LEU A 16 -7.13 -0.91 3.79
C LEU A 16 -7.83 -1.40 2.52
N ARG A 17 -7.59 -0.73 1.39
CA ARG A 17 -7.99 -1.19 0.06
C ARG A 17 -6.83 -1.94 -0.58
N ILE A 18 -7.12 -3.12 -1.12
CA ILE A 18 -6.12 -4.03 -1.69
C ILE A 18 -6.50 -4.30 -3.14
N SER A 19 -5.53 -4.18 -4.04
CA SER A 19 -5.64 -4.62 -5.42
C SER A 19 -4.32 -5.21 -5.88
N GLU A 20 -4.34 -6.43 -6.41
CA GLU A 20 -3.17 -7.12 -6.92
C GLU A 20 -3.46 -7.73 -8.29
N THR A 21 -2.45 -7.78 -9.14
CA THR A 21 -2.46 -8.49 -10.41
C THR A 21 -1.28 -9.44 -10.47
N TRP A 22 -1.58 -10.72 -10.72
CA TRP A 22 -0.61 -11.80 -10.76
C TRP A 22 -0.54 -12.42 -12.16
N ILE A 23 0.66 -12.73 -12.61
CA ILE A 23 0.94 -13.49 -13.84
C ILE A 23 1.94 -14.58 -13.48
N ASP A 24 1.60 -15.85 -13.73
CA ASP A 24 2.46 -17.00 -13.46
C ASP A 24 3.07 -16.98 -12.04
N LYS A 25 2.23 -16.71 -11.03
CA LYS A 25 2.60 -16.58 -9.61
C LYS A 25 3.52 -15.39 -9.27
N SER A 26 3.75 -14.48 -10.21
CA SER A 26 4.50 -13.24 -10.00
C SER A 26 3.55 -12.06 -9.82
N LEU A 27 3.75 -11.28 -8.76
CA LEU A 27 3.00 -10.04 -8.52
C LEU A 27 3.55 -8.95 -9.44
N VAL A 28 2.79 -8.61 -10.48
CA VAL A 28 3.24 -7.64 -11.50
C VAL A 28 2.71 -6.24 -11.26
N ALA A 29 1.58 -6.11 -10.58
CA ALA A 29 1.02 -4.83 -10.16
C ALA A 29 0.32 -4.95 -8.82
N TYR A 30 0.48 -3.96 -7.96
CA TYR A 30 -0.24 -3.87 -6.70
C TYR A 30 -0.61 -2.43 -6.36
N SER A 31 -1.65 -2.28 -5.57
CA SER A 31 -1.92 -1.08 -4.80
C SER A 31 -2.57 -1.41 -3.46
N TYR A 32 -2.04 -0.79 -2.42
CA TYR A 32 -2.59 -0.85 -1.06
C TYR A 32 -2.84 0.58 -0.59
N TYR A 33 -4.08 0.93 -0.26
CA TYR A 33 -4.42 2.27 0.24
C TYR A 33 -5.00 2.18 1.64
N TRP A 34 -4.29 2.74 2.60
CA TRP A 34 -4.79 2.92 3.95
C TRP A 34 -5.49 4.28 4.05
N LEU A 35 -6.77 4.24 4.40
CA LEU A 35 -7.67 5.38 4.49
C LEU A 35 -8.21 5.49 5.91
N ASP A 36 -8.41 6.71 6.41
CA ASP A 36 -9.14 6.94 7.66
C ASP A 36 -10.64 6.60 7.53
N GLU A 37 -11.39 6.80 8.62
CA GLU A 37 -12.85 6.59 8.67
C GLU A 37 -13.63 7.48 7.68
N ASP A 38 -13.09 8.66 7.38
CA ASP A 38 -13.64 9.64 6.44
C ASP A 38 -13.20 9.41 4.98
N TYR A 39 -12.53 8.28 4.72
CA TYR A 39 -11.98 7.89 3.41
C TYR A 39 -10.85 8.79 2.89
N ASN A 40 -10.21 9.60 3.74
CA ASN A 40 -8.99 10.30 3.37
C ASN A 40 -7.81 9.34 3.39
N GLN A 41 -6.99 9.38 2.34
CA GLN A 41 -5.80 8.55 2.26
C GLN A 41 -4.76 9.00 3.29
N ILE A 42 -4.28 8.05 4.10
CA ILE A 42 -3.19 8.23 5.06
C ILE A 42 -1.87 7.88 4.36
N ILE A 43 -1.76 6.63 3.90
CA ILE A 43 -0.62 6.12 3.12
C ILE A 43 -1.15 5.28 1.95
N GLY A 44 -0.51 5.39 0.80
CA GLY A 44 -0.72 4.47 -0.32
C GLY A 44 0.57 3.87 -0.81
N TRP A 45 0.58 2.56 -1.04
CA TRP A 45 1.70 1.80 -1.59
C TRP A 45 1.31 1.29 -2.98
N ASP A 46 2.14 1.51 -3.99
CA ASP A 46 1.92 0.95 -5.32
C ASP A 46 3.21 0.89 -6.14
N ASN A 47 3.12 0.27 -7.31
CA ASN A 47 4.22 0.16 -8.26
C ASN A 47 3.90 0.74 -9.64
N ALA A 48 3.02 1.74 -9.73
CA ALA A 48 2.76 2.41 -10.98
C ALA A 48 4.06 3.08 -11.51
N PRO A 49 4.39 2.93 -12.81
CA PRO A 49 5.72 3.26 -13.34
C PRO A 49 5.90 4.77 -13.63
N HIS A 50 5.73 5.63 -12.63
CA HIS A 50 5.79 7.09 -12.80
C HIS A 50 6.84 7.83 -11.92
N HIS A 51 7.50 7.17 -10.96
CA HIS A 51 8.54 7.77 -10.10
C HIS A 51 9.95 7.21 -10.34
N GLN A 52 10.47 7.41 -11.56
CA GLN A 52 11.77 6.85 -12.00
C GLN A 52 12.97 7.39 -11.22
N GLU A 53 12.80 8.51 -10.54
CA GLU A 53 13.81 9.14 -9.68
C GLU A 53 14.10 8.38 -8.38
N LEU A 54 13.30 7.38 -8.02
CA LEU A 54 13.43 6.63 -6.77
C LEU A 54 14.38 5.43 -6.91
N ASP A 55 15.22 5.22 -5.90
CA ASP A 55 16.27 4.20 -5.88
C ASP A 55 15.77 2.76 -6.12
N ASN A 56 14.52 2.48 -5.75
CA ASN A 56 13.90 1.15 -5.87
C ASN A 56 12.68 1.15 -6.81
N TYR A 57 12.67 2.06 -7.79
CA TYR A 57 11.65 2.11 -8.84
C TYR A 57 11.30 0.70 -9.37
N PRO A 58 10.01 0.36 -9.54
CA PRO A 58 8.84 1.26 -9.48
C PRO A 58 8.18 1.41 -8.10
N HIS A 59 8.75 0.80 -7.05
CA HIS A 59 8.08 0.64 -5.77
C HIS A 59 8.10 1.91 -4.92
N HIS A 60 6.92 2.45 -4.61
CA HIS A 60 6.86 3.70 -3.86
C HIS A 60 5.64 3.75 -2.93
N LYS A 61 5.70 4.70 -2.00
CA LYS A 61 4.54 5.05 -1.18
C LYS A 61 4.30 6.55 -1.10
N HIS A 62 3.02 6.90 -1.11
CA HIS A 62 2.48 8.24 -0.95
C HIS A 62 2.12 8.47 0.52
N ILE A 63 2.74 9.44 1.17
CA ILE A 63 2.40 9.85 2.54
C ILE A 63 1.61 11.16 2.44
N LYS A 64 0.28 11.08 2.54
CA LYS A 64 -0.60 12.19 2.18
C LYS A 64 -0.40 13.42 3.05
N ILE A 65 -0.30 13.23 4.37
CA ILE A 65 -0.14 14.33 5.33
C ILE A 65 1.16 15.12 5.09
N LYS A 66 2.22 14.45 4.63
CA LYS A 66 3.50 15.08 4.30
C LYS A 66 3.59 15.54 2.85
N LYS A 67 2.60 15.19 2.00
CA LYS A 67 2.65 15.38 0.54
C LYS A 67 3.94 14.84 -0.08
N MET A 68 4.41 13.70 0.43
CA MET A 68 5.66 13.08 -0.01
C MET A 68 5.40 11.80 -0.77
N VAL A 69 6.24 11.56 -1.77
CA VAL A 69 6.43 10.25 -2.38
C VAL A 69 7.84 9.78 -2.06
N ILE A 70 7.98 8.57 -1.55
CA ILE A 70 9.27 7.98 -1.17
C ILE A 70 9.37 6.53 -1.62
N PRO A 71 10.60 5.98 -1.70
CA PRO A 71 10.83 4.54 -1.89
C PRO A 71 10.01 3.71 -0.89
N SER A 72 9.40 2.63 -1.36
CA SER A 72 8.75 1.66 -0.49
C SER A 72 9.30 0.26 -0.69
N TYR A 73 9.59 -0.40 0.42
CA TYR A 73 10.00 -1.81 0.46
C TYR A 73 8.85 -2.73 0.89
N GLU A 74 7.69 -2.16 1.22
CA GLU A 74 6.47 -2.92 1.52
C GLU A 74 5.75 -3.24 0.21
N VAL A 75 6.19 -4.30 -0.47
CA VAL A 75 5.74 -4.67 -1.82
C VAL A 75 4.58 -5.66 -1.78
N LYS A 76 4.59 -6.59 -0.82
CA LYS A 76 3.53 -7.59 -0.66
C LYS A 76 2.53 -7.15 0.40
N LEU A 77 1.31 -7.69 0.31
CA LEU A 77 0.27 -7.44 1.29
C LEU A 77 0.75 -7.76 2.71
N GLU A 78 1.52 -8.83 2.92
CA GLU A 78 2.04 -9.20 4.23
C GLU A 78 2.98 -8.14 4.82
N ASP A 79 3.75 -7.44 3.99
CA ASP A 79 4.64 -6.37 4.42
C ASP A 79 3.82 -5.16 4.89
N THR A 80 2.79 -4.79 4.12
CA THR A 80 1.87 -3.70 4.47
C THR A 80 1.08 -4.02 5.73
N LEU A 81 0.59 -5.26 5.89
CA LEU A 81 -0.10 -5.69 7.12
C LEU A 81 0.84 -5.68 8.33
N SER A 82 2.10 -6.07 8.14
CA SER A 82 3.13 -6.02 9.19
C SER A 82 3.43 -4.58 9.60
N PHE A 83 3.49 -3.65 8.65
CA PHE A 83 3.62 -2.22 8.92
C PHE A 83 2.44 -1.71 9.76
N LEU A 84 1.21 -2.01 9.35
CA LEU A 84 -0.01 -1.59 10.06
C LEU A 84 -0.07 -2.17 11.47
N LYS A 85 0.25 -3.47 11.64
CA LYS A 85 0.30 -4.11 12.96
C LYS A 85 1.25 -3.36 13.90
N ARG A 86 2.46 -3.04 13.43
CA ARG A 86 3.45 -2.28 14.22
C ARG A 86 2.97 -0.86 14.53
N TYR A 87 2.29 -0.21 13.60
CA TYR A 87 1.70 1.11 13.84
C TYR A 87 0.70 1.06 15.00
N PHE A 88 -0.22 0.10 15.00
CA PHE A 88 -1.21 -0.06 16.07
C PHE A 88 -0.67 -0.61 17.40
N GLU A 89 0.55 -1.15 17.42
CA GLU A 89 1.22 -1.54 18.68
C GLU A 89 1.88 -0.36 19.40
N ILE A 90 2.13 0.75 18.70
CA ILE A 90 2.89 1.90 19.20
C ILE A 90 1.97 3.10 19.50
N VAL A 91 0.78 3.14 18.90
CA VAL A 91 -0.27 4.15 19.13
C VAL A 91 -1.25 3.62 20.16
#